data_AF-A0A9P0PZK7-F1
#
_entry.id   AF-A0A9P0PZK7-F1
#
_cell.length_a   1.000
_cell.length_b   1.000
_cell.length_c   1.000
_cell.angle_alpha   90.00
_cell.angle_beta   90.00
_cell.angle_gamma   90.00
#
_symmetry.space_group_name_H-M   'P 1'
#
loop_
_entity.id
_entity.type
_entity.pdbx_description
1 polymer ?
#
loop_
_entity_poly.entity_id
_entity_poly.type
_entity_poly.pdbx_seq_one_letter_code
_entity_poly.pdbx_strand_id
1 'polypeptide(L)'
;MFSKSRSQEVLLLLFALQKKKKNKRRYWVHDINKKREQCGEYHRLCIELRSHEDKFFQYFRMSKACFEELHELIKVNIEKCTTNWRKPIDTRQRLAICLRYLTTGDSHQSIAFCFRLGWSTVSKIVKDV
;
A
#
# COMPACT_ATOMS: atom_id res chain seq x y z
N MET A 1 -12.52 33.34 -40.67
CA MET A 1 -12.64 33.00 -39.23
C MET A 1 -12.38 31.51 -38.91
N PHE A 2 -11.51 30.78 -39.64
CA PHE A 2 -11.31 29.32 -39.48
C PHE A 2 -9.90 28.89 -38.99
N SER A 3 -9.15 29.80 -38.36
CA SER A 3 -7.76 29.56 -37.94
C SER A 3 -7.64 29.14 -36.47
N LYS A 4 -8.45 29.70 -35.55
CA LYS A 4 -8.36 29.40 -34.10
C LYS A 4 -8.78 27.97 -33.71
N SER A 5 -9.76 27.35 -34.41
CA SER A 5 -10.27 26.00 -34.07
C SER A 5 -9.23 24.90 -34.29
N ARG A 6 -8.55 24.92 -35.45
CA ARG A 6 -7.51 23.93 -35.79
C ARG A 6 -6.32 24.00 -34.85
N SER A 7 -5.90 25.20 -34.45
CA SER A 7 -4.81 25.36 -33.48
C SER A 7 -5.17 24.80 -32.10
N GLN A 8 -6.42 24.98 -31.66
CA GLN A 8 -6.91 24.41 -30.39
C GLN A 8 -7.05 22.88 -30.46
N GLU A 9 -7.53 22.34 -31.58
CA GLU A 9 -7.61 20.90 -31.84
C GLU A 9 -6.22 20.26 -31.84
N VAL A 10 -5.24 20.87 -32.51
CA VAL A 10 -3.83 20.42 -32.51
C VAL A 10 -3.25 20.50 -31.10
N LEU A 11 -3.54 21.55 -30.33
CA LEU A 11 -3.08 21.69 -28.94
C LEU A 11 -3.69 20.60 -28.04
N LEU A 12 -4.99 20.30 -28.19
CA LEU A 12 -5.67 19.21 -27.50
C LEU A 12 -5.08 17.84 -27.88
N LEU A 13 -4.75 17.64 -29.16
CA LEU A 13 -4.15 16.41 -29.65
C LEU A 13 -2.73 16.22 -29.09
N LEU A 14 -1.90 17.28 -29.08
CA LEU A 14 -0.58 17.28 -28.46
C LEU A 14 -0.67 17.01 -26.96
N PHE A 15 -1.60 17.65 -26.24
CA PHE A 15 -1.84 17.40 -24.82
C PHE A 15 -2.28 15.96 -24.54
N ALA A 16 -3.16 15.39 -25.38
CA ALA A 16 -3.58 14.00 -25.30
C ALA A 16 -2.41 13.02 -25.57
N LEU A 17 -1.55 13.31 -26.55
CA LEU A 17 -0.35 12.54 -26.85
C LEU A 17 0.69 12.64 -25.72
N GLN A 18 0.82 13.80 -25.08
CA GLN A 18 1.69 14.02 -23.93
C GLN A 18 1.18 13.26 -22.69
N LYS A 19 -0.14 13.23 -22.46
CA LYS A 19 -0.76 12.36 -21.44
C LYS A 19 -0.60 10.87 -21.73
N LYS A 20 -0.46 10.47 -23.00
CA LYS A 20 -0.17 9.08 -23.42
C LYS A 20 1.29 8.67 -23.22
N LYS A 21 2.24 9.61 -23.07
CA LYS A 21 3.61 9.33 -22.60
C LYS A 21 3.61 9.01 -21.09
N LYS A 22 2.88 7.96 -20.69
CA LYS A 22 3.09 7.35 -19.39
C LYS A 22 4.50 6.79 -19.39
N ASN A 23 5.36 7.28 -18.51
CA ASN A 23 6.70 6.74 -18.33
C ASN A 23 6.59 5.22 -18.19
N LYS A 24 7.26 4.49 -19.10
CA LYS A 24 7.37 3.03 -18.98
C LYS A 24 7.96 2.76 -17.60
N ARG A 25 7.25 1.99 -16.79
CA ARG A 25 7.74 1.66 -15.44
C ARG A 25 9.07 0.93 -15.60
N ARG A 26 10.12 1.46 -14.97
CA ARG A 26 11.44 0.81 -14.95
C ARG A 26 11.35 -0.60 -14.33
N TYR A 27 10.46 -0.77 -13.35
CA TYR A 27 10.18 -2.04 -12.71
C TYR A 27 8.68 -2.25 -12.54
N TRP A 28 8.19 -3.47 -12.78
CA TRP A 28 6.83 -3.86 -12.38
C TRP A 28 6.74 -3.97 -10.84
N VAL A 29 7.71 -4.65 -10.23
CA VAL A 29 7.96 -4.69 -8.79
C VAL A 29 9.47 -4.57 -8.59
N HIS A 30 9.91 -3.61 -7.78
CA HIS A 30 11.32 -3.41 -7.47
C HIS A 30 11.90 -4.60 -6.69
N ASP A 31 13.17 -4.96 -6.89
CA ASP A 31 13.77 -6.17 -6.30
C ASP A 31 13.73 -6.18 -4.77
N ILE A 32 13.88 -5.01 -4.14
CA ILE A 32 13.71 -4.84 -2.69
C ILE A 32 12.31 -5.31 -2.23
N ASN A 33 11.27 -5.01 -3.00
CA ASN A 33 9.88 -5.35 -2.66
C ASN A 33 9.53 -6.80 -3.02
N LYS A 34 10.32 -7.46 -3.89
CA LYS A 34 10.20 -8.92 -4.11
C LYS A 34 10.54 -9.69 -2.83
N LYS A 35 11.45 -9.16 -2.00
CA LYS A 35 11.85 -9.75 -0.71
C LYS A 35 10.89 -9.44 0.45
N ARG A 36 9.61 -9.14 0.17
CA ARG A 36 8.64 -8.71 1.20
C ARG A 36 8.31 -9.79 2.23
N GLU A 37 8.22 -11.04 1.81
CA GLU A 37 7.91 -12.15 2.72
C GLU A 37 9.12 -12.49 3.62
N GLN A 38 10.36 -12.25 3.15
CA GLN A 38 11.57 -12.53 3.93
C GLN A 38 12.04 -11.33 4.77
N CYS A 39 11.86 -10.11 4.26
CA CYS A 39 12.49 -8.90 4.82
C CYS A 39 11.49 -7.78 5.15
N GLY A 40 10.19 -7.99 4.96
CA GLY A 40 9.17 -7.03 5.35
C GLY A 40 8.88 -7.08 6.84
N GLU A 41 8.70 -5.92 7.46
CA GLU A 41 8.45 -5.77 8.90
C GLU A 41 7.30 -6.64 9.41
N TYR A 42 6.23 -6.79 8.61
CA TYR A 42 5.12 -7.67 8.96
C TYR A 42 5.53 -9.14 9.19
N HIS A 43 6.35 -9.70 8.31
CA HIS A 43 6.74 -11.12 8.37
C HIS A 43 7.89 -11.38 9.35
N ARG A 44 8.56 -10.32 9.82
CA ARG A 44 9.63 -10.40 10.81
C ARG A 44 9.14 -9.90 12.15
N LEU A 45 9.15 -8.59 12.32
CA LEU A 45 8.84 -7.94 13.59
C LEU A 45 7.40 -8.20 14.03
N CYS A 46 6.39 -8.00 13.18
CA CYS A 46 5.00 -8.11 13.65
C CYS A 46 4.63 -9.54 14.09
N ILE A 47 5.25 -10.57 13.51
CA ILE A 47 5.06 -11.96 13.95
C ILE A 47 5.70 -12.17 15.32
N GLU A 48 6.94 -11.71 15.52
CA GLU A 48 7.63 -11.79 16.82
C GLU A 48 6.86 -11.05 17.92
N LEU A 49 6.31 -9.88 17.61
CA LEU A 49 5.49 -9.10 18.55
C LEU A 49 4.26 -9.85 19.06
N ARG A 50 3.70 -10.81 18.31
CA ARG A 50 2.51 -11.57 18.75
C ARG A 50 2.76 -12.43 19.99
N SER A 51 4.02 -12.68 20.33
CA SER A 51 4.47 -13.42 21.51
C SER A 51 4.77 -12.51 22.71
N HIS A 52 4.78 -11.20 22.53
CA HIS A 52 5.13 -10.21 23.55
C HIS A 52 4.06 -9.12 23.62
N GLU A 53 3.06 -9.29 24.49
CA GLU A 53 1.88 -8.44 24.54
C GLU A 53 2.19 -6.97 24.85
N ASP A 54 3.17 -6.71 25.72
CA ASP A 54 3.67 -5.37 26.04
C ASP A 54 4.23 -4.67 24.80
N LYS A 55 5.04 -5.37 24.00
CA LYS A 55 5.63 -4.84 22.76
C LYS A 55 4.60 -4.71 21.66
N PHE A 56 3.67 -5.65 21.55
CA PHE A 56 2.56 -5.56 20.61
C PHE A 56 1.73 -4.31 20.88
N PHE A 57 1.37 -4.06 22.15
CA PHE A 57 0.65 -2.87 22.55
C PHE A 57 1.46 -1.60 22.31
N GLN A 58 2.77 -1.59 22.59
CA GLN A 58 3.63 -0.45 22.30
C GLN A 58 3.65 -0.12 20.79
N TYR A 59 3.66 -1.15 19.95
CA TYR A 59 3.76 -1.00 18.50
C TYR A 59 2.45 -0.59 17.83
N PHE A 60 1.32 -1.20 18.21
CA PHE A 60 0.00 -0.97 17.61
C PHE A 60 -0.94 -0.08 18.44
N ARG A 61 -0.55 0.30 19.66
CA ARG A 61 -1.41 0.99 20.65
C ARG A 61 -2.73 0.26 20.90
N MET A 62 -2.71 -1.06 20.77
CA MET A 62 -3.86 -1.95 20.79
C MET A 62 -3.42 -3.34 21.28
N SER A 63 -4.26 -4.01 22.07
CA SER A 63 -3.99 -5.39 22.48
C SER A 63 -4.13 -6.36 21.30
N LYS A 64 -3.53 -7.54 21.42
CA LYS A 64 -3.65 -8.57 20.37
C LYS A 64 -5.09 -9.05 20.18
N ALA A 65 -5.85 -9.17 21.28
CA ALA A 65 -7.26 -9.54 21.23
C ALA A 65 -8.08 -8.51 20.43
N CYS A 66 -7.94 -7.23 20.77
CA CYS A 66 -8.64 -6.15 20.06
C CYS A 66 -8.21 -6.06 18.59
N PHE A 67 -6.93 -6.33 18.27
CA PHE A 67 -6.47 -6.40 16.89
C PHE A 67 -7.18 -7.49 16.09
N GLU A 68 -7.30 -8.71 16.63
CA GLU A 68 -7.96 -9.82 15.92
C GLU A 68 -9.48 -9.62 15.85
N GLU A 69 -10.10 -9.06 16.89
CA GLU A 69 -11.52 -8.65 16.85
C GLU A 69 -11.79 -7.61 15.76
N LEU A 70 -10.99 -6.54 15.73
CA LEU A 70 -11.08 -5.51 14.70
C LEU A 70 -10.84 -6.09 13.31
N HIS A 71 -9.86 -6.99 13.19
CA HIS A 71 -9.55 -7.66 11.93
C HIS A 71 -10.75 -8.41 11.40
N GLU A 72 -11.40 -9.26 12.22
CA GLU A 72 -12.57 -10.03 11.77
C GLU A 72 -13.76 -9.14 11.39
N LEU A 73 -13.94 -7.98 12.03
CA LEU A 73 -14.99 -7.02 11.66
C LEU A 73 -14.79 -6.42 10.27
N ILE A 74 -13.56 -6.08 9.89
CA ILE A 74 -13.27 -5.37 8.64
C ILE A 74 -12.78 -6.29 7.51
N LYS A 75 -12.48 -7.56 7.82
CA LYS A 75 -11.82 -8.52 6.93
C LYS A 75 -12.46 -8.59 5.56
N VAL A 76 -13.78 -8.69 5.50
CA VAL A 76 -14.57 -8.78 4.25
C VAL A 76 -14.40 -7.52 3.39
N ASN A 77 -14.28 -6.35 4.00
CA ASN A 77 -14.14 -5.07 3.31
C ASN A 77 -12.73 -4.85 2.76
N ILE A 78 -11.70 -5.37 3.45
CA ILE A 78 -10.29 -5.14 3.10
C ILE A 78 -9.66 -6.28 2.30
N GLU A 79 -10.36 -7.41 2.16
CA GLU A 79 -9.94 -8.56 1.37
C GLU A 79 -9.79 -8.20 -0.12
N LYS A 80 -8.78 -8.78 -0.76
CA LYS A 80 -8.51 -8.57 -2.19
C LYS A 80 -8.53 -9.90 -2.91
N CYS A 81 -9.18 -9.94 -4.06
CA CYS A 81 -9.25 -11.12 -4.89
C CYS A 81 -7.85 -11.60 -5.28
N THR A 82 -7.62 -12.91 -5.14
CA THR A 82 -6.42 -13.55 -5.67
C THR A 82 -6.47 -13.51 -7.20
N THR A 83 -5.38 -13.05 -7.81
CA THR A 83 -5.23 -13.01 -9.28
C THR A 83 -3.99 -13.78 -9.68
N ASN A 84 -3.94 -14.25 -10.93
CA ASN A 84 -2.79 -15.02 -11.46
C ASN A 84 -1.48 -14.21 -11.52
N TRP A 85 -1.56 -12.88 -11.37
CA TRP A 85 -0.41 -11.99 -11.56
C TRP A 85 0.42 -11.81 -10.29
N ARG A 86 -0.24 -11.54 -9.15
CA ARG A 86 0.44 -11.28 -7.88
C ARG A 86 -0.42 -11.71 -6.71
N LYS A 87 0.20 -12.41 -5.76
CA LYS A 87 -0.41 -12.71 -4.46
C LYS A 87 -0.85 -11.39 -3.78
N PRO A 88 -2.13 -11.28 -3.37
CA PRO A 88 -2.61 -10.10 -2.64
C PRO A 88 -1.87 -9.94 -1.31
N ILE A 89 -2.03 -8.76 -0.72
CA ILE A 89 -1.50 -8.47 0.62
C ILE A 89 -2.54 -9.01 1.60
N ASP A 90 -2.09 -9.84 2.53
CA ASP A 90 -2.96 -10.45 3.54
C ASP A 90 -3.72 -9.39 4.33
N THR A 91 -4.96 -9.68 4.73
CA THR A 91 -5.84 -8.71 5.39
C THR A 91 -5.29 -8.28 6.76
N ARG A 92 -4.65 -9.18 7.52
CA ARG A 92 -3.97 -8.80 8.77
C ARG A 92 -2.76 -7.91 8.50
N GLN A 93 -2.01 -8.18 7.43
CA GLN A 93 -0.91 -7.31 7.01
C GLN A 93 -1.41 -5.91 6.64
N ARG A 94 -2.56 -5.82 5.95
CA ARG A 94 -3.18 -4.53 5.59
C ARG A 94 -3.60 -3.75 6.84
N LEU A 95 -4.25 -4.40 7.80
CA LEU A 95 -4.61 -3.78 9.07
C LEU A 95 -3.35 -3.32 9.84
N ALA A 96 -2.32 -4.16 9.93
CA ALA A 96 -1.06 -3.80 10.59
C ALA A 96 -0.40 -2.56 9.97
N ILE A 97 -0.43 -2.42 8.64
CA ILE A 97 0.09 -1.24 7.94
C ILE A 97 -0.72 0.02 8.29
N CYS A 98 -2.05 -0.09 8.31
CA CYS A 98 -2.92 1.04 8.64
C CYS A 98 -2.74 1.47 10.10
N LEU A 99 -2.76 0.52 11.04
CA LEU A 99 -2.51 0.82 12.45
C LEU A 99 -1.11 1.41 12.66
N ARG A 100 -0.08 0.89 11.97
CA ARG A 100 1.26 1.48 12.06
C ARG A 100 1.27 2.94 11.60
N TYR A 101 0.55 3.26 10.53
CA TYR A 101 0.39 4.64 10.05
C TYR A 101 -0.33 5.53 11.09
N LEU A 102 -1.47 5.06 11.61
CA LEU A 102 -2.28 5.83 12.57
C LEU A 102 -1.56 6.06 13.91
N THR A 103 -0.76 5.09 14.36
CA THR A 103 -0.06 5.15 15.65
C THR A 103 1.19 6.03 15.62
N THR A 104 1.90 6.08 14.50
CA THR A 104 3.16 6.84 14.36
C THR A 104 3.00 8.19 13.71
N GLY A 105 2.03 8.34 12.80
CA GLY A 105 1.97 9.48 11.88
C GLY A 105 3.11 9.49 10.85
N ASP A 106 3.84 8.38 10.67
CA ASP A 106 4.92 8.29 9.70
C ASP A 106 4.43 8.50 8.26
N SER A 107 5.32 8.98 7.40
CA SER A 107 4.99 9.10 5.98
C SER A 107 4.71 7.73 5.35
N HIS A 108 3.80 7.69 4.37
CA HIS A 108 3.55 6.48 3.57
C HIS A 108 4.83 5.92 2.93
N GLN A 109 5.83 6.79 2.66
CA GLN A 109 7.12 6.38 2.08
C GLN A 109 7.95 5.59 3.10
N SER A 110 8.03 6.05 4.35
CA SER A 110 8.74 5.38 5.43
C SER A 110 8.14 3.98 5.66
N ILE A 111 6.81 3.91 5.81
CA ILE A 111 6.09 2.64 6.01
C ILE A 111 6.28 1.71 4.80
N ALA A 112 6.26 2.24 3.58
CA ALA A 112 6.52 1.46 2.38
C ALA A 112 7.90 0.80 2.39
N PHE A 113 8.95 1.51 2.86
CA PHE A 113 10.27 0.91 2.99
C PHE A 113 10.30 -0.20 4.03
N CYS A 114 9.74 0.02 5.22
CA CYS A 114 9.78 -0.97 6.29
C CYS A 114 8.98 -2.25 5.95
N PHE A 115 7.79 -2.09 5.37
CA PHE A 115 6.94 -3.21 4.96
C PHE A 115 7.31 -3.80 3.59
N ARG A 116 8.33 -3.26 2.90
CA ARG A 116 8.78 -3.68 1.56
C ARG A 116 7.65 -3.61 0.51
N LEU A 117 6.96 -2.48 0.48
CA LEU A 117 5.84 -2.19 -0.40
C LEU A 117 6.11 -0.96 -1.26
N GLY A 118 5.25 -0.74 -2.26
CA GLY A 118 5.25 0.52 -3.00
C GLY A 118 4.51 1.59 -2.21
N TRP A 119 4.97 2.83 -2.28
CA TRP A 119 4.29 3.99 -1.69
C TRP A 119 2.80 4.03 -2.03
N SER A 120 2.47 3.86 -3.32
CA SER A 120 1.08 3.86 -3.80
C SER A 120 0.27 2.68 -3.29
N THR A 121 0.91 1.58 -2.93
CA THR A 121 0.26 0.43 -2.30
C THR A 121 -0.09 0.74 -0.85
N VAL A 122 0.84 1.32 -0.09
CA VAL A 122 0.60 1.72 1.29
C VAL A 122 -0.50 2.78 1.36
N SER A 123 -0.43 3.83 0.53
CA SER A 123 -1.47 4.87 0.46
C SER A 123 -2.85 4.30 0.16
N LYS A 124 -2.95 3.31 -0.74
CA LYS A 124 -4.22 2.62 -1.01
C LYS A 124 -4.70 1.78 0.17
N ILE A 125 -3.79 1.08 0.86
CA ILE A 125 -4.15 0.31 2.05
C ILE A 125 -4.73 1.22 3.12
N VAL A 126 -4.04 2.32 3.43
CA VAL A 126 -4.48 3.28 4.47
C VAL A 126 -5.83 3.92 4.12
N LYS A 127 -6.15 4.07 2.83
CA LYS A 127 -7.46 4.58 2.40
C LYS A 127 -8.57 3.51 2.43
N ASP A 128 -8.21 2.26 2.16
CA ASP A 128 -9.16 1.14 2.06
C ASP A 128 -9.54 0.57 3.43
N VAL A 129 -8.62 0.61 4.40
CA VAL A 129 -8.77 0.12 5.78
C VAL A 129 -9.35 1.25 6.62
#